data_AF-B4Q1P2-F1
#
_entry.id   AF-B4Q1P2-F1
#
_cell.length_a   1.000
_cell.length_b   1.000
_cell.length_c   1.000
_cell.angle_alpha   90.00
_cell.angle_beta   90.00
_cell.angle_gamma   90.00
#
_symmetry.space_group_name_H-M   'P 1'
#
loop_
_entity.id
_entity.type
_entity.pdbx_description
1 polymer ?
#
loop_
_entity_poly.entity_id
_entity_poly.type
_entity_poly.pdbx_seq_one_letter_code
_entity_poly.pdbx_strand_id
1 'polypeptide(L)'
;MAEYNMSHMVRPQGFSLEELRQTLGQSMIREQCYFIYATSNIVEIMAGFDQLLNQEEIEFGAEQLAPVYVTGLMVYLLHHDDMVATLVKRTLFLQKCFDYMACTEETHIHQICVYILGLLDTNSSSTMLNLILGCRVASPLSTMARVVGNCLLWAMLDHMSDLGLDSHRLRPAGTLLLVVAVVKPRVYVQSYLHALHLVVRLISSILVVGPLGGQGQQLCQETGAPEDLMKLAKDDCSIIVRWLIAIVEELRPLMVENNDLGHLHERLVLLESICELMQLLHGHLVKCYQEKSDLQSK
;
A
#
# COMPACT_ATOMS: atom_id res chain seq x y z
N MET A 1 20.50 -16.55 -22.83
CA MET A 1 20.11 -15.73 -21.66
C MET A 1 18.78 -15.10 -22.02
N ALA A 2 17.70 -15.51 -21.37
CA ALA A 2 16.40 -14.88 -21.58
C ALA A 2 16.49 -13.44 -21.08
N GLU A 3 16.15 -12.47 -21.92
CA GLU A 3 15.95 -11.09 -21.50
C GLU A 3 14.83 -11.09 -20.45
N TYR A 4 15.21 -11.01 -19.17
CA TYR A 4 14.27 -10.81 -18.08
C TYR A 4 13.60 -9.46 -18.31
N ASN A 5 12.29 -9.50 -18.58
CA ASN A 5 11.49 -8.31 -18.86
C ASN A 5 11.22 -7.56 -17.53
N MET A 6 12.28 -6.98 -16.96
CA MET A 6 12.27 -6.32 -15.64
C MET A 6 11.40 -5.06 -15.61
N SER A 7 11.05 -4.50 -16.79
CA SER A 7 10.16 -3.35 -16.91
C SER A 7 8.80 -3.55 -16.24
N HIS A 8 8.31 -4.80 -16.20
CA HIS A 8 7.05 -5.15 -15.56
C HIS A 8 7.16 -5.34 -14.04
N MET A 9 8.34 -5.66 -13.52
CA MET A 9 8.49 -5.92 -12.08
C MET A 9 8.54 -4.64 -11.24
N VAL A 10 8.87 -3.49 -11.84
CA VAL A 10 9.05 -2.21 -11.13
C VAL A 10 7.74 -1.38 -11.05
N ARG A 11 6.66 -1.80 -11.71
CA ARG A 11 5.36 -1.12 -11.66
C ARG A 11 4.26 -2.10 -11.29
N PRO A 12 3.21 -1.67 -10.55
CA PRO A 12 2.05 -2.52 -10.29
C PRO A 12 1.46 -3.02 -11.61
N GLN A 13 1.33 -4.33 -11.76
CA GLN A 13 0.77 -4.96 -12.97
C GLN A 13 -0.72 -5.27 -12.83
N GLY A 14 -1.24 -5.14 -11.60
CA GLY A 14 -2.53 -5.71 -11.24
C GLY A 14 -2.43 -7.21 -11.01
N PHE A 15 -3.58 -7.81 -10.70
CA PHE A 15 -3.69 -9.26 -10.51
C PHE A 15 -4.34 -9.90 -11.74
N SER A 16 -3.98 -11.15 -12.00
CA SER A 16 -4.68 -12.04 -12.92
C SER A 16 -5.91 -12.66 -12.26
N LEU A 17 -6.84 -13.14 -13.08
CA LEU A 17 -8.01 -13.85 -12.61
C LEU A 17 -7.62 -15.20 -11.95
N GLU A 18 -6.57 -15.84 -12.47
CA GLU A 18 -6.01 -17.07 -11.90
C GLU A 18 -5.45 -16.83 -10.50
N GLU A 19 -4.72 -15.73 -10.28
CA GLU A 19 -4.27 -15.34 -8.94
C GLU A 19 -5.46 -15.13 -8.00
N LEU A 20 -6.50 -14.40 -8.44
CA LEU A 20 -7.73 -14.22 -7.63
C LEU A 20 -8.36 -15.55 -7.24
N ARG A 21 -8.51 -16.47 -8.19
CA ARG A 21 -9.05 -17.81 -7.96
C ARG A 21 -8.20 -18.61 -6.97
N GLN A 22 -6.88 -18.60 -7.15
CA GLN A 22 -5.96 -19.30 -6.25
C GLN A 22 -6.03 -18.75 -4.82
N THR A 23 -5.96 -17.43 -4.67
CA THR A 23 -6.05 -16.75 -3.38
C THR A 23 -7.37 -17.08 -2.68
N LEU A 24 -8.49 -17.03 -3.40
CA LEU A 24 -9.79 -17.37 -2.83
C LEU A 24 -9.96 -18.86 -2.55
N GLY A 25 -9.37 -19.73 -3.36
CA GLY A 25 -9.36 -21.18 -3.13
C GLY A 25 -8.67 -21.60 -1.83
N GLN A 26 -7.72 -20.78 -1.35
CA GLN A 26 -7.01 -20.97 -0.08
C GLN A 26 -7.69 -20.27 1.10
N SER A 27 -8.74 -19.49 0.85
CA SER A 27 -9.43 -18.69 1.85
C SER A 27 -10.56 -19.45 2.57
N MET A 28 -10.98 -18.92 3.72
CA MET A 28 -12.12 -19.44 4.48
C MET A 28 -13.47 -19.20 3.80
N ILE A 29 -13.54 -18.34 2.78
CA ILE A 29 -14.78 -18.04 2.03
C ILE A 29 -14.89 -18.80 0.70
N ARG A 30 -14.00 -19.77 0.45
CA ARG A 30 -13.91 -20.48 -0.84
C ARG A 30 -15.24 -21.12 -1.27
N GLU A 31 -16.00 -21.66 -0.31
CA GLU A 31 -17.23 -22.42 -0.58
C GLU A 31 -18.39 -21.48 -0.95
N GLN A 32 -18.34 -20.25 -0.45
CA GLN A 32 -19.28 -19.19 -0.79
C GLN A 32 -18.92 -18.50 -2.11
N CYS A 33 -17.66 -18.58 -2.53
CA CYS A 33 -17.13 -17.92 -3.72
C CYS A 33 -17.04 -18.80 -4.97
N TYR A 34 -17.71 -19.97 -5.03
CA TYR A 34 -17.60 -20.86 -6.20
C TYR A 34 -17.95 -20.19 -7.55
N PHE A 35 -18.77 -19.14 -7.55
CA PHE A 35 -19.13 -18.38 -8.75
C PHE A 35 -17.92 -17.78 -9.50
N ILE A 36 -16.79 -17.51 -8.83
CA ILE A 36 -15.57 -16.96 -9.47
C ILE A 36 -14.97 -17.90 -10.52
N TYR A 37 -15.31 -19.19 -10.45
CA TYR A 37 -14.87 -20.21 -11.40
C TYR A 37 -15.83 -20.37 -12.58
N ALA A 38 -17.05 -19.82 -12.48
CA ALA A 38 -18.08 -19.97 -13.50
C ALA A 38 -17.98 -18.92 -14.62
N THR A 39 -17.23 -17.83 -14.41
CA THR A 39 -17.16 -16.71 -15.35
C THR A 39 -15.76 -16.08 -15.39
N SER A 40 -15.46 -15.41 -16.50
CA SER A 40 -14.33 -14.48 -16.63
C SER A 40 -14.77 -13.01 -16.66
N ASN A 41 -16.09 -12.76 -16.63
CA ASN A 41 -16.64 -11.42 -16.65
C ASN A 41 -16.55 -10.78 -15.25
N ILE A 42 -15.74 -9.72 -15.14
CA ILE A 42 -15.49 -9.02 -13.88
C ILE A 42 -16.78 -8.42 -13.30
N VAL A 43 -17.73 -8.00 -14.13
CA VAL A 43 -19.02 -7.46 -13.66
C VAL A 43 -19.86 -8.55 -13.01
N GLU A 44 -19.84 -9.77 -13.55
CA GLU A 44 -20.53 -10.92 -12.95
C GLU A 44 -19.84 -11.37 -11.66
N ILE A 45 -18.50 -11.32 -11.61
CA ILE A 45 -17.75 -11.58 -10.37
C ILE A 45 -18.15 -10.58 -9.29
N MET A 46 -18.14 -9.28 -9.58
CA MET A 46 -18.58 -8.24 -8.63
C MET A 46 -20.03 -8.48 -8.18
N ALA A 47 -20.94 -8.80 -9.10
CA ALA A 47 -22.33 -9.08 -8.77
C ALA A 47 -22.49 -10.31 -7.85
N GLY A 48 -21.70 -11.36 -8.06
CA GLY A 48 -21.69 -12.54 -7.20
C GLY A 48 -21.20 -12.21 -5.78
N PHE A 49 -20.15 -11.40 -5.66
CA PHE A 49 -19.70 -10.89 -4.36
C PHE A 49 -20.72 -9.95 -3.73
N ASP A 50 -21.36 -9.08 -4.51
CA ASP A 50 -22.39 -8.18 -4.00
C ASP A 50 -23.55 -8.94 -3.38
N GLN A 51 -23.97 -10.05 -4.01
CA GLN A 51 -24.98 -10.95 -3.46
C GLN A 51 -24.50 -11.60 -2.16
N LEU A 52 -23.26 -12.07 -2.11
CA LEU A 52 -22.67 -12.66 -0.91
C LEU A 52 -22.62 -11.65 0.26
N LEU A 53 -22.16 -10.42 -0.01
CA LEU A 53 -22.04 -9.34 0.97
C LEU A 53 -23.40 -8.73 1.39
N ASN A 54 -24.50 -9.12 0.76
CA ASN A 54 -25.84 -8.68 1.15
C ASN A 54 -26.60 -9.76 1.94
N GLN A 55 -25.99 -10.94 2.18
CA GLN A 55 -26.59 -11.98 2.99
C GLN A 55 -26.39 -11.65 4.48
N GLU A 56 -27.48 -11.24 5.14
CA GLU A 56 -27.50 -10.83 6.55
C GLU A 56 -27.11 -11.97 7.52
N GLU A 57 -27.17 -13.23 7.11
CA GLU A 57 -26.86 -14.40 7.95
C GLU A 57 -25.37 -14.64 8.17
N ILE A 58 -24.49 -13.88 7.50
CA ILE A 58 -23.06 -14.11 7.56
C ILE A 58 -22.40 -13.15 8.56
N GLU A 59 -22.19 -13.61 9.79
CA GLU A 59 -21.30 -12.95 10.75
C GLU A 59 -19.84 -13.34 10.46
N PHE A 60 -19.17 -12.57 9.61
CA PHE A 60 -17.74 -12.80 9.36
C PHE A 60 -16.90 -12.37 10.57
N GLY A 61 -16.17 -13.30 11.18
CA GLY A 61 -15.04 -12.95 12.05
C GLY A 61 -13.87 -12.36 11.26
N ALA A 62 -12.82 -11.93 11.98
CA ALA A 62 -11.61 -11.36 11.37
C ALA A 62 -10.99 -12.27 10.27
N GLU A 63 -11.10 -13.59 10.44
CA GLU A 63 -10.58 -14.58 9.49
C GLU A 63 -11.32 -14.57 8.14
N GLN A 64 -12.61 -14.24 8.13
CA GLN A 64 -13.39 -14.17 6.89
C GLN A 64 -13.43 -12.76 6.28
N LEU A 65 -13.19 -11.70 7.08
CA LEU A 65 -13.06 -10.33 6.57
C LEU A 65 -11.80 -10.13 5.70
N ALA A 66 -10.66 -10.73 6.09
CA ALA A 66 -9.43 -10.61 5.31
C ALA A 66 -9.60 -11.08 3.83
N PRO A 67 -10.19 -12.26 3.55
CA PRO A 67 -10.56 -12.67 2.19
C PRO A 67 -11.46 -11.70 1.44
N VAL A 68 -12.42 -11.05 2.11
CA VAL A 68 -13.31 -10.03 1.50
C VAL A 68 -12.51 -8.80 1.07
N TYR A 69 -11.63 -8.29 1.93
CA TYR A 69 -10.79 -7.13 1.61
C TYR A 69 -9.79 -7.46 0.48
N VAL A 70 -9.16 -8.65 0.54
CA VAL A 70 -8.26 -9.13 -0.52
C VAL A 70 -9.00 -9.24 -1.84
N THR A 71 -10.21 -9.78 -1.84
CA THR A 71 -11.07 -9.83 -3.04
C THR A 71 -11.30 -8.44 -3.60
N GLY A 72 -11.74 -7.48 -2.76
CA GLY A 72 -11.97 -6.11 -3.18
C GLY A 72 -10.76 -5.51 -3.88
N LEU A 73 -9.58 -5.63 -3.25
CA LEU A 73 -8.31 -5.14 -3.79
C LEU A 73 -7.94 -5.83 -5.11
N MET A 74 -8.05 -7.17 -5.16
CA MET A 74 -7.68 -7.94 -6.34
C MET A 74 -8.62 -7.66 -7.51
N VAL A 75 -9.94 -7.63 -7.28
CA VAL A 75 -10.96 -7.30 -8.30
C VAL A 75 -10.78 -5.88 -8.83
N TYR A 76 -10.49 -4.91 -7.95
CA TYR A 76 -10.18 -3.55 -8.39
C TYR A 76 -8.98 -3.53 -9.34
N LEU A 77 -7.94 -4.29 -9.01
CA LEU A 77 -6.68 -4.39 -9.74
C LEU A 77 -6.65 -5.47 -10.83
N LEU A 78 -7.76 -6.17 -11.12
CA LEU A 78 -7.78 -7.20 -12.16
C LEU A 78 -7.46 -6.59 -13.53
N HIS A 79 -6.49 -7.17 -14.23
CA HIS A 79 -6.18 -6.75 -15.59
C HIS A 79 -7.36 -7.04 -16.53
N HIS A 80 -7.76 -6.06 -17.34
CA HIS A 80 -8.87 -6.17 -18.28
C HIS A 80 -8.71 -5.21 -19.46
N ASP A 81 -9.21 -5.59 -20.63
CA ASP A 81 -9.08 -4.81 -21.87
C ASP A 81 -9.77 -3.44 -21.82
N ASP A 82 -10.85 -3.33 -21.04
CA ASP A 82 -11.59 -2.08 -20.79
C ASP A 82 -11.66 -1.73 -19.29
N MET A 83 -10.56 -1.17 -18.79
CA MET A 83 -10.48 -0.68 -17.41
C MET A 83 -11.35 0.55 -17.19
N VAL A 84 -11.52 1.41 -18.20
CA VAL A 84 -12.19 2.70 -18.07
C VAL A 84 -13.69 2.51 -17.85
N ALA A 85 -14.33 1.62 -18.62
CA ALA A 85 -15.77 1.38 -18.49
C ALA A 85 -16.17 0.75 -17.14
N THR A 86 -15.25 0.05 -16.47
CA THR A 86 -15.54 -0.66 -15.22
C THR A 86 -15.02 0.05 -13.97
N LEU A 87 -14.22 1.11 -14.11
CA LEU A 87 -13.53 1.78 -13.01
C LEU A 87 -14.47 2.23 -11.89
N VAL A 88 -15.58 2.88 -12.23
CA VAL A 88 -16.55 3.38 -11.22
C VAL A 88 -17.16 2.21 -10.42
N LYS A 89 -17.58 1.14 -11.13
CA LYS A 89 -18.16 -0.05 -10.48
C LYS A 89 -17.15 -0.75 -9.58
N ARG A 90 -15.90 -0.88 -10.03
CA ARG A 90 -14.81 -1.43 -9.23
C ARG A 90 -14.52 -0.62 -7.98
N THR A 91 -14.51 0.71 -8.09
CA THR A 91 -14.30 1.60 -6.94
C THR A 91 -15.42 1.45 -5.90
N LEU A 92 -16.68 1.42 -6.34
CA LEU A 92 -17.82 1.22 -5.44
C LEU A 92 -17.79 -0.18 -4.79
N PHE A 93 -17.43 -1.20 -5.57
CA PHE A 93 -17.26 -2.56 -5.06
C PHE A 93 -16.14 -2.65 -4.00
N LEU A 94 -14.99 -2.03 -4.28
CA LEU A 94 -13.86 -1.96 -3.34
C LEU A 94 -14.27 -1.28 -2.04
N GLN A 95 -14.96 -0.14 -2.13
CA GLN A 95 -15.48 0.57 -0.97
C GLN A 95 -16.42 -0.34 -0.16
N LYS A 96 -17.39 -0.98 -0.83
CA LYS A 96 -18.33 -1.91 -0.18
C LYS A 96 -17.63 -3.07 0.53
N CYS A 97 -16.56 -3.62 -0.05
CA CYS A 97 -15.78 -4.68 0.59
C CYS A 97 -15.20 -4.21 1.93
N PHE A 98 -14.64 -2.99 1.99
CA PHE A 98 -14.09 -2.44 3.23
C PHE A 98 -15.16 -1.93 4.22
N ASP A 99 -16.34 -1.57 3.72
CA ASP A 99 -17.47 -1.12 4.54
C ASP A 99 -18.34 -2.28 5.06
N TYR A 100 -18.19 -3.48 4.52
CA TYR A 100 -19.03 -4.65 4.83
C TYR A 100 -19.13 -4.91 6.33
N MET A 101 -18.02 -4.80 7.06
CA MET A 101 -18.03 -4.62 8.51
C MET A 101 -16.86 -3.76 8.94
N ALA A 102 -17.14 -2.73 9.73
CA ALA A 102 -16.12 -1.88 10.33
C ALA A 102 -15.69 -2.47 11.68
N CYS A 103 -14.40 -2.77 11.83
CA CYS A 103 -13.81 -3.11 13.12
C CYS A 103 -12.58 -2.23 13.34
N THR A 104 -12.56 -1.46 14.42
CA THR A 104 -11.47 -0.53 14.73
C THR A 104 -10.60 -1.00 15.90
N GLU A 105 -10.90 -2.16 16.49
CA GLU A 105 -10.11 -2.72 17.58
C GLU A 105 -8.74 -3.21 17.09
N GLU A 106 -7.67 -2.75 17.75
CA GLU A 106 -6.28 -3.01 17.33
C GLU A 106 -5.96 -4.51 17.20
N THR A 107 -6.48 -5.35 18.10
CA THR A 107 -6.29 -6.82 18.05
C THR A 107 -6.90 -7.44 16.79
N HIS A 108 -8.09 -6.99 16.39
CA HIS A 108 -8.75 -7.46 15.18
C HIS A 108 -8.06 -6.92 13.92
N ILE A 109 -7.63 -5.65 13.92
CA ILE A 109 -6.82 -5.09 12.82
C ILE A 109 -5.55 -5.90 12.62
N HIS A 110 -4.84 -6.23 13.71
CA HIS A 110 -3.64 -7.03 13.63
C HIS A 110 -3.91 -8.40 12.98
N GLN A 111 -4.94 -9.11 13.44
CA GLN A 111 -5.32 -10.41 12.88
C GLN A 111 -5.71 -10.31 11.39
N ILE A 112 -6.51 -9.31 11.02
CA ILE A 112 -6.86 -9.05 9.62
C ILE A 112 -5.60 -8.86 8.78
N CYS A 113 -4.65 -8.03 9.23
CA CYS A 113 -3.39 -7.84 8.51
C CYS A 113 -2.59 -9.13 8.39
N VAL A 114 -2.48 -9.94 9.46
CA VAL A 114 -1.81 -11.24 9.42
C VAL A 114 -2.45 -12.14 8.36
N TYR A 115 -3.78 -12.25 8.35
CA TYR A 115 -4.48 -13.09 7.38
C TYR A 115 -4.37 -12.58 5.94
N ILE A 116 -4.44 -11.27 5.70
CA ILE A 116 -4.23 -10.68 4.38
C ILE A 116 -2.82 -11.02 3.85
N LEU A 117 -1.80 -10.84 4.69
CA LEU A 117 -0.41 -11.13 4.33
C LEU A 117 -0.17 -12.64 4.17
N GLY A 118 -0.94 -13.49 4.85
CA GLY A 118 -0.92 -14.95 4.66
C GLY A 118 -1.58 -15.41 3.36
N LEU A 119 -2.57 -14.67 2.85
CA LEU A 119 -3.26 -14.96 1.58
C LEU A 119 -2.47 -14.49 0.35
N LEU A 120 -1.56 -13.54 0.52
CA LEU A 120 -0.83 -12.90 -0.57
C LEU A 120 0.66 -13.17 -0.42
N ASP A 121 1.31 -13.64 -1.50
CA ASP A 121 2.75 -13.85 -1.48
C ASP A 121 3.51 -12.52 -1.43
N THR A 122 3.81 -12.05 -0.22
CA THR A 122 4.57 -10.81 0.02
C THR A 122 6.06 -10.94 -0.22
N ASN A 123 6.56 -12.13 -0.57
CA ASN A 123 7.92 -12.28 -1.13
C ASN A 123 7.95 -11.92 -2.62
N SER A 124 6.79 -11.90 -3.28
CA SER A 124 6.66 -11.41 -4.65
C SER A 124 6.58 -9.88 -4.68
N SER A 125 7.54 -9.24 -5.33
CA SER A 125 7.55 -7.79 -5.45
C SER A 125 6.38 -7.22 -6.26
N SER A 126 5.83 -7.98 -7.21
CA SER A 126 4.64 -7.57 -7.97
C SER A 126 3.42 -7.50 -7.04
N THR A 127 3.26 -8.52 -6.19
CA THR A 127 2.21 -8.56 -5.16
C THR A 127 2.35 -7.38 -4.20
N MET A 128 3.57 -7.09 -3.72
CA MET A 128 3.82 -5.92 -2.86
C MET A 128 3.46 -4.61 -3.56
N LEU A 129 3.87 -4.40 -4.81
CA LEU A 129 3.54 -3.19 -5.58
C LEU A 129 2.03 -3.05 -5.80
N ASN A 130 1.34 -4.15 -6.10
CA ASN A 130 -0.11 -4.18 -6.24
C ASN A 130 -0.81 -3.86 -4.91
N LEU A 131 -0.33 -4.42 -3.80
CA LEU A 131 -0.83 -4.12 -2.45
C LEU A 131 -0.62 -2.66 -2.09
N ILE A 132 0.57 -2.10 -2.36
CA ILE A 132 0.87 -0.68 -2.15
C ILE A 132 -0.14 0.19 -2.91
N LEU A 133 -0.35 -0.10 -4.20
CA LEU A 133 -1.31 0.62 -5.04
C LEU A 133 -2.74 0.49 -4.50
N GLY A 134 -3.15 -0.74 -4.17
CA GLY A 134 -4.48 -1.04 -3.64
C GLY A 134 -4.76 -0.31 -2.33
N CYS A 135 -3.80 -0.28 -1.40
CA CYS A 135 -3.92 0.46 -0.14
C CYS A 135 -4.09 1.97 -0.39
N ARG A 136 -3.31 2.56 -1.30
CA ARG A 136 -3.43 3.98 -1.66
C ARG A 136 -4.82 4.31 -2.21
N VAL A 137 -5.32 3.48 -3.12
CA VAL A 137 -6.65 3.68 -3.75
C VAL A 137 -7.79 3.44 -2.78
N ALA A 138 -7.70 2.42 -1.93
CA ALA A 138 -8.76 2.07 -0.99
C ALA A 138 -8.84 3.07 0.18
N SER A 139 -7.70 3.58 0.65
CA SER A 139 -7.63 4.46 1.83
C SER A 139 -8.52 5.71 1.83
N PRO A 140 -8.80 6.42 0.70
CA PRO A 140 -9.77 7.51 0.69
C PRO A 140 -11.24 7.06 0.68
N LEU A 141 -11.52 5.78 0.40
CA LEU A 141 -12.88 5.27 0.22
C LEU A 141 -13.57 4.94 1.54
N SER A 142 -12.81 4.48 2.54
CA SER A 142 -13.34 4.27 3.89
C SER A 142 -12.27 4.33 4.98
N THR A 143 -12.73 4.58 6.20
CA THR A 143 -11.87 4.60 7.40
C THR A 143 -11.25 3.23 7.65
N MET A 144 -12.02 2.16 7.46
CA MET A 144 -11.51 0.80 7.61
C MET A 144 -10.40 0.50 6.58
N ALA A 145 -10.60 0.88 5.32
CA ALA A 145 -9.58 0.76 4.29
C ALA A 145 -8.31 1.55 4.63
N ARG A 146 -8.45 2.73 5.23
CA ARG A 146 -7.31 3.52 5.69
C ARG A 146 -6.56 2.85 6.83
N VAL A 147 -7.24 2.36 7.87
CA VAL A 147 -6.61 1.69 9.01
C VAL A 147 -5.86 0.44 8.54
N VAL A 148 -6.56 -0.46 7.85
CA VAL A 148 -5.98 -1.71 7.34
C VAL A 148 -4.85 -1.41 6.36
N GLY A 149 -5.06 -0.48 5.42
CA GLY A 149 -4.04 -0.08 4.45
C GLY A 149 -2.79 0.46 5.12
N ASN A 150 -2.92 1.33 6.13
CA ASN A 150 -1.77 1.85 6.87
C ASN A 150 -1.01 0.73 7.60
N CYS A 151 -1.72 -0.16 8.28
CA CYS A 151 -1.12 -1.27 9.02
C CYS A 151 -0.43 -2.29 8.09
N LEU A 152 -1.02 -2.60 6.93
CA LEU A 152 -0.42 -3.45 5.90
C LEU A 152 0.86 -2.84 5.32
N LEU A 153 0.85 -1.53 5.03
CA LEU A 153 2.03 -0.84 4.53
C LEU A 153 3.18 -0.86 5.54
N TRP A 154 2.88 -0.67 6.83
CA TRP A 154 3.87 -0.82 7.90
C TRP A 154 4.40 -2.24 8.03
N ALA A 155 3.52 -3.24 7.97
CA ALA A 155 3.93 -4.65 8.03
C ALA A 155 4.84 -5.05 6.87
N MET A 156 4.52 -4.60 5.65
CA MET A 156 5.40 -4.80 4.49
C MET A 156 6.74 -4.08 4.65
N LEU A 157 6.75 -2.88 5.24
CA LEU A 157 7.99 -2.14 5.47
C LEU A 157 8.88 -2.80 6.53
N ASP A 158 8.28 -3.32 7.60
CA ASP A 158 8.94 -4.13 8.62
C ASP A 158 9.56 -5.38 8.02
N HIS A 159 8.79 -6.15 7.25
CA HIS A 159 9.27 -7.35 6.56
C HIS A 159 10.50 -7.08 5.70
N MET A 160 10.55 -5.96 4.97
CA MET A 160 11.71 -5.63 4.14
C MET A 160 12.91 -5.06 4.89
N SER A 161 12.67 -4.42 6.03
CA SER A 161 13.70 -3.65 6.76
C SER A 161 14.17 -4.34 8.05
N ASP A 162 13.55 -5.45 8.42
CA ASP A 162 13.82 -6.24 9.62
C ASP A 162 13.84 -5.38 10.89
N LEU A 163 12.79 -4.57 11.08
CA LEU A 163 12.71 -3.62 12.20
C LEU A 163 12.29 -4.31 13.50
N GLY A 164 11.76 -5.54 13.43
CA GLY A 164 11.24 -6.29 14.56
C GLY A 164 9.94 -5.68 15.11
N LEU A 165 9.04 -5.23 14.22
CA LEU A 165 7.78 -4.65 14.64
C LEU A 165 6.76 -5.77 14.95
N ASP A 166 6.73 -6.22 16.20
CA ASP A 166 5.94 -7.37 16.70
C ASP A 166 4.41 -7.33 16.44
N SER A 167 3.85 -6.19 16.04
CA SER A 167 2.40 -6.04 15.82
C SER A 167 2.05 -5.16 14.61
N HIS A 168 0.99 -5.56 13.89
CA HIS A 168 0.44 -4.80 12.76
C HIS A 168 -0.60 -3.79 13.27
N ARG A 169 -0.16 -2.55 13.43
CA ARG A 169 -0.95 -1.46 14.03
C ARG A 169 -0.60 -0.10 13.44
N LEU A 170 -1.42 0.89 13.73
CA LEU A 170 -1.10 2.29 13.43
C LEU A 170 0.16 2.72 14.20
N ARG A 171 1.03 3.46 13.53
CA ARG A 171 2.34 3.86 14.07
C ARG A 171 2.60 5.34 13.83
N PRO A 172 3.33 6.01 14.75
CA PRO A 172 3.76 7.38 14.53
C PRO A 172 4.65 7.47 13.29
N ALA A 173 4.46 8.54 12.49
CA ALA A 173 5.29 8.78 11.31
C ALA A 173 6.78 8.89 11.63
N GLY A 174 7.15 9.37 12.84
CA GLY A 174 8.54 9.40 13.30
C GLY A 174 9.24 8.04 13.35
N THR A 175 8.47 6.93 13.38
CA THR A 175 9.01 5.56 13.27
C THR A 175 9.72 5.34 11.93
N LEU A 176 9.37 6.10 10.88
CA LEU A 176 10.03 6.05 9.57
C LEU A 176 11.52 6.44 9.65
N LEU A 177 11.94 7.17 10.69
CA LEU A 177 13.35 7.49 10.89
C LEU A 177 14.19 6.26 11.19
N LEU A 178 13.63 5.26 11.86
CA LEU A 178 14.31 3.98 12.09
C LEU A 178 14.57 3.28 10.76
N VAL A 179 13.56 3.23 9.89
CA VAL A 179 13.67 2.69 8.52
C VAL A 179 14.78 3.41 7.76
N VAL A 180 14.72 4.74 7.68
CA VAL A 180 15.73 5.56 6.98
C VAL A 180 17.15 5.30 7.52
N ALA A 181 17.30 5.05 8.82
CA ALA A 181 18.60 4.79 9.45
C ALA A 181 19.12 3.36 9.22
N VAL A 182 18.24 2.36 9.11
CA VAL A 182 18.61 0.95 9.11
C VAL A 182 18.47 0.25 7.76
N VAL A 183 17.75 0.84 6.79
CA VAL A 183 17.51 0.24 5.48
C VAL A 183 18.83 -0.13 4.83
N LYS A 184 19.13 -1.43 4.87
CA LYS A 184 20.13 -2.13 4.07
C LYS A 184 19.34 -3.12 3.22
N PRO A 185 18.85 -2.73 2.04
CA PRO A 185 18.08 -3.58 1.15
C PRO A 185 18.99 -4.71 0.62
N ARG A 186 19.14 -5.78 1.40
CA ARG A 186 19.97 -6.94 1.03
C ARG A 186 19.31 -8.29 1.32
N VAL A 187 18.17 -8.33 1.99
CA VAL A 187 17.71 -9.58 2.60
C VAL A 187 16.70 -10.36 1.75
N TYR A 188 15.87 -9.72 0.89
CA TYR A 188 14.73 -10.43 0.27
C TYR A 188 14.45 -10.16 -1.21
N VAL A 189 15.28 -9.38 -1.91
CA VAL A 189 15.04 -9.02 -3.32
C VAL A 189 16.32 -9.21 -4.14
N GLN A 190 16.15 -9.67 -5.37
CA GLN A 190 17.24 -9.96 -6.32
C GLN A 190 18.12 -8.73 -6.67
N SER A 191 17.61 -7.50 -6.50
CA SER A 191 18.30 -6.24 -6.80
C SER A 191 18.16 -5.23 -5.66
N TYR A 192 19.28 -4.58 -5.30
CA TYR A 192 19.31 -3.47 -4.33
C TYR A 192 18.41 -2.31 -4.78
N LEU A 193 18.46 -1.94 -6.07
CA LEU A 193 17.66 -0.85 -6.63
C LEU A 193 16.17 -1.16 -6.52
N HIS A 194 15.80 -2.42 -6.76
CA HIS A 194 14.42 -2.86 -6.67
C HIS A 194 13.89 -2.83 -5.24
N ALA A 195 14.67 -3.31 -4.27
CA ALA A 195 14.29 -3.22 -2.87
C ALA A 195 14.19 -1.76 -2.39
N LEU A 196 15.15 -0.91 -2.79
CA LEU A 196 15.12 0.51 -2.47
C LEU A 196 13.89 1.20 -3.07
N HIS A 197 13.50 0.84 -4.29
CA HIS A 197 12.29 1.32 -4.94
C HIS A 197 11.02 0.95 -4.15
N LEU A 198 10.92 -0.31 -3.70
CA LEU A 198 9.83 -0.74 -2.82
C LEU A 198 9.80 0.05 -1.52
N VAL A 199 10.95 0.29 -0.88
CA VAL A 199 11.04 1.06 0.38
C VAL A 199 10.52 2.48 0.15
N VAL A 200 11.00 3.16 -0.88
CA VAL A 200 10.56 4.53 -1.21
C VAL A 200 9.06 4.57 -1.46
N ARG A 201 8.50 3.57 -2.17
CA ARG A 201 7.05 3.49 -2.41
C ARG A 201 6.24 3.19 -1.16
N LEU A 202 6.73 2.35 -0.26
CA LEU A 202 6.10 2.08 1.02
C LEU A 202 6.09 3.33 1.89
N ILE A 203 7.23 4.02 2.04
CA ILE A 203 7.32 5.28 2.80
C ILE A 203 6.35 6.31 2.22
N SER A 204 6.36 6.50 0.89
CA SER A 204 5.44 7.43 0.23
C SER A 204 3.97 7.08 0.50
N SER A 205 3.63 5.80 0.43
CA SER A 205 2.26 5.35 0.65
C SER A 205 1.83 5.46 2.11
N ILE A 206 2.71 5.16 3.07
CA ILE A 206 2.44 5.37 4.50
C ILE A 206 2.14 6.84 4.78
N LEU A 207 2.93 7.74 4.19
CA LEU A 207 2.72 9.17 4.35
C LEU A 207 1.40 9.64 3.73
N VAL A 208 1.06 9.16 2.53
CA VAL A 208 -0.20 9.51 1.85
C VAL A 208 -1.42 8.94 2.56
N VAL A 209 -1.37 7.68 2.99
CA VAL A 209 -2.48 7.02 3.69
C VAL A 209 -2.64 7.54 5.12
N GLY A 210 -1.56 8.01 5.74
CA GLY A 210 -1.54 8.61 7.08
C GLY A 210 -1.44 10.14 7.05
N PRO A 211 -0.32 10.72 7.50
CA PRO A 211 -0.22 12.12 7.88
C PRO A 211 -0.45 13.14 6.76
N LEU A 212 -0.22 12.78 5.50
CA LEU A 212 -0.37 13.68 4.34
C LEU A 212 -1.70 13.50 3.59
N GLY A 213 -2.54 12.54 3.98
CA GLY A 213 -3.79 12.18 3.30
C GLY A 213 -4.97 13.14 3.52
N GLY A 214 -4.80 14.21 4.29
CA GLY A 214 -5.81 15.25 4.52
C GLY A 214 -7.00 14.85 5.41
N GLN A 215 -7.11 13.59 5.80
CA GLN A 215 -8.21 13.06 6.61
C GLN A 215 -7.75 12.42 7.94
N GLY A 216 -6.54 12.76 8.40
CA GLY A 216 -5.97 12.22 9.64
C GLY A 216 -6.82 12.51 10.88
N GLN A 217 -7.42 13.71 10.96
CA GLN A 217 -8.28 14.08 12.09
C GLN A 217 -9.57 13.23 12.15
N GLN A 218 -10.21 13.02 11.01
CA GLN A 218 -11.41 12.17 10.91
C GLN A 218 -11.08 10.73 11.32
N LEU A 219 -9.96 10.18 10.84
CA LEU A 219 -9.48 8.85 11.23
C LEU A 219 -9.32 8.73 12.75
N CYS A 220 -8.64 9.69 13.38
CA CYS A 220 -8.42 9.67 14.84
C CYS A 220 -9.73 9.76 15.63
N GLN A 221 -10.71 10.55 15.15
CA GLN A 221 -12.03 10.65 15.78
C GLN A 221 -12.82 9.35 15.69
N GLU A 222 -12.81 8.69 14.53
CA GLU A 222 -13.59 7.47 14.30
C GLU A 222 -12.96 6.22 14.93
N THR A 223 -11.63 6.21 15.08
CA THR A 223 -10.89 5.06 15.64
C THR A 223 -10.52 5.23 17.11
N GLY A 224 -10.62 6.45 17.66
CA GLY A 224 -10.08 6.79 18.98
C GLY A 224 -8.54 6.82 19.03
N ALA A 225 -7.86 6.73 17.89
CA ALA A 225 -6.41 6.75 17.82
C ALA A 225 -5.83 8.14 18.20
N PRO A 226 -4.68 8.19 18.89
CA PRO A 226 -4.02 9.46 19.20
C PRO A 226 -3.64 10.27 17.96
N GLU A 227 -3.90 11.59 17.98
CA GLU A 227 -3.65 12.47 16.82
C GLU A 227 -2.18 12.55 16.41
N ASP A 228 -1.26 12.37 17.34
CA ASP A 228 0.18 12.34 17.10
C ASP A 228 0.60 11.21 16.16
N LEU A 229 -0.19 10.13 16.06
CA LEU A 229 0.05 9.07 15.07
C LEU A 229 -0.10 9.58 13.63
N MET A 230 -0.93 10.60 13.41
CA MET A 230 -1.23 11.18 12.09
C MET A 230 -0.50 12.50 11.85
N LYS A 231 0.53 12.82 12.64
CA LYS A 231 1.36 14.03 12.47
C LYS A 231 2.74 13.64 11.94
N LEU A 232 3.23 14.41 10.97
CA LEU A 232 4.61 14.36 10.50
C LEU A 232 5.33 15.62 10.96
N ALA A 233 6.30 15.47 11.88
CA ALA A 233 7.09 16.60 12.34
C ALA A 233 7.95 17.15 11.20
N LYS A 234 8.20 18.47 11.25
CA LYS A 234 9.05 19.16 10.27
C LYS A 234 10.47 18.57 10.22
N ASP A 235 11.02 18.22 11.37
CA ASP A 235 12.37 17.68 11.49
C ASP A 235 12.44 16.27 10.89
N ASP A 236 11.45 15.42 11.16
CA ASP A 236 11.33 14.08 10.56
C ASP A 236 11.24 14.17 9.04
N CYS A 237 10.39 15.06 8.53
CA CYS A 237 10.25 15.34 7.10
C CYS A 237 11.60 15.75 6.48
N SER A 238 12.34 16.64 7.15
CA SER A 238 13.65 17.11 6.70
C SER A 238 14.69 15.97 6.64
N ILE A 239 14.64 15.02 7.57
CA ILE A 239 15.51 13.84 7.56
C ILE A 239 15.19 12.94 6.37
N ILE A 240 13.90 12.67 6.11
CA ILE A 240 13.48 11.87 4.95
C ILE A 240 13.94 12.53 3.63
N VAL A 241 13.78 13.86 3.49
CA VAL A 241 14.27 14.59 2.32
C VAL A 241 15.78 14.45 2.13
N ARG A 242 16.57 14.56 3.21
CA ARG A 242 18.03 14.38 3.13
C ARG A 242 18.42 12.97 2.70
N TRP A 243 17.72 11.95 3.20
CA TRP A 243 17.93 10.57 2.79
C TRP A 243 17.65 10.37 1.29
N LEU A 244 16.57 10.95 0.78
CA LEU A 244 16.24 10.90 -0.65
C LEU A 244 17.30 11.60 -1.52
N ILE A 245 17.83 12.75 -1.06
CA ILE A 245 18.93 13.46 -1.74
C ILE A 245 20.18 12.57 -1.80
N ALA A 246 20.55 11.92 -0.69
CA ALA A 246 21.71 11.03 -0.65
C ALA A 246 21.59 9.88 -1.65
N ILE A 247 20.40 9.29 -1.81
CA ILE A 247 20.15 8.26 -2.84
C ILE A 247 20.36 8.84 -4.25
N VAL A 248 19.83 10.03 -4.55
CA VAL A 248 20.00 10.67 -5.86
C VAL A 248 21.48 10.97 -6.16
N GLU A 249 22.22 11.42 -5.15
CA GLU A 249 23.67 11.66 -5.26
C GLU A 249 24.45 10.36 -5.51
N GLU A 250 24.06 9.25 -4.89
CA GLU A 250 24.63 7.92 -5.14
C GLU A 250 24.35 7.43 -6.57
N LEU A 251 23.13 7.64 -7.09
CA LEU A 251 22.71 7.15 -8.41
C LEU A 251 23.28 7.99 -9.57
N ARG A 252 23.52 9.28 -9.37
CA ARG A 252 23.96 10.23 -10.42
C ARG A 252 25.21 9.77 -11.19
N PRO A 253 26.36 9.44 -10.56
CA PRO A 253 27.55 9.03 -11.31
C PRO A 253 27.33 7.73 -12.10
N LEU A 254 26.51 6.81 -11.57
CA LEU A 254 26.19 5.54 -12.23
C LEU A 254 25.40 5.73 -13.53
N MET A 255 24.62 6.81 -13.64
CA MET A 255 23.81 7.12 -14.83
C MET A 255 24.54 7.98 -15.85
N VAL A 256 25.43 8.87 -15.41
CA VAL A 256 26.08 9.87 -16.28
C VAL A 256 27.46 9.43 -16.74
N GLU A 257 28.23 8.75 -15.89
CA GLU A 257 29.67 8.51 -16.12
C GLU A 257 29.97 7.10 -16.63
N ASN A 258 29.22 6.09 -16.19
CA ASN A 258 29.53 4.69 -16.47
C ASN A 258 28.86 4.10 -17.72
N ASN A 259 27.97 4.84 -18.41
CA ASN A 259 27.18 4.34 -19.55
C ASN A 259 26.52 2.95 -19.31
N ASP A 260 26.27 2.60 -18.04
CA ASP A 260 25.68 1.33 -17.67
C ASP A 260 24.17 1.38 -17.93
N LEU A 261 23.80 1.04 -19.16
CA LEU A 261 22.42 0.98 -19.63
C LEU A 261 21.67 -0.25 -19.09
N GLY A 262 22.35 -1.23 -18.49
CA GLY A 262 21.77 -2.50 -18.06
C GLY A 262 20.67 -2.35 -17.00
N HIS A 263 20.79 -1.34 -16.14
CA HIS A 263 19.84 -1.03 -15.06
C HIS A 263 19.17 0.35 -15.22
N LEU A 264 19.24 0.96 -16.41
CA LEU A 264 18.73 2.33 -16.62
C LEU A 264 17.25 2.45 -16.27
N HIS A 265 16.43 1.46 -16.64
CA HIS A 265 14.99 1.49 -16.37
C HIS A 265 14.67 1.47 -14.86
N GLU A 266 15.31 0.58 -14.08
CA GLU A 266 15.13 0.52 -12.62
C GLU A 266 15.52 1.84 -11.96
N ARG A 267 16.65 2.42 -12.37
CA ARG A 267 17.12 3.72 -11.87
C ARG A 267 16.14 4.84 -12.18
N LEU A 268 15.59 4.88 -13.40
CA LEU A 268 14.62 5.90 -13.79
C LEU A 268 13.33 5.82 -12.97
N VAL A 269 12.79 4.61 -12.76
CA VAL A 269 11.55 4.43 -11.99
C VAL A 269 11.78 4.67 -10.49
N LEU A 270 12.97 4.36 -9.97
CA LEU A 270 13.38 4.75 -8.63
C LEU A 270 13.44 6.28 -8.49
N LEU A 271 14.09 6.97 -9.42
CA LEU A 271 14.15 8.44 -9.43
C LEU A 271 12.75 9.07 -9.56
N GLU A 272 11.86 8.52 -10.38
CA GLU A 272 10.46 8.94 -10.48
C GLU A 272 9.77 8.86 -9.11
N SER A 273 9.92 7.72 -8.42
CA SER A 273 9.31 7.50 -7.10
C SER A 273 9.93 8.40 -6.02
N ILE A 274 11.23 8.69 -6.11
CA ILE A 274 11.92 9.65 -5.23
C ILE A 274 11.38 11.07 -5.47
N CYS A 275 11.27 11.49 -6.73
CA CYS A 275 10.75 12.80 -7.10
C CYS A 275 9.31 13.01 -6.60
N GLU A 276 8.44 12.02 -6.80
CA GLU A 276 7.06 12.07 -6.27
C GLU A 276 7.04 12.26 -4.75
N LEU A 277 7.87 11.50 -4.02
CA LEU A 277 7.94 11.63 -2.57
C LEU A 277 8.54 12.97 -2.14
N MET A 278 9.60 13.44 -2.78
CA MET A 278 10.18 14.75 -2.50
C MET A 278 9.17 15.89 -2.73
N GLN A 279 8.32 15.80 -3.76
CA GLN A 279 7.26 16.77 -4.01
C GLN A 279 6.22 16.78 -2.88
N LEU A 280 5.80 15.60 -2.41
CA LEU A 280 4.87 15.47 -1.28
C LEU A 280 5.46 16.09 0.00
N LEU A 281 6.72 15.77 0.32
CA LEU A 281 7.42 16.29 1.49
C LEU A 281 7.66 17.80 1.41
N HIS A 282 8.02 18.30 0.22
CA HIS A 282 8.17 19.74 -0.02
C HIS A 282 6.85 20.48 0.22
N GLY A 283 5.73 19.95 -0.30
CA GLY A 283 4.40 20.51 -0.05
C GLY A 283 4.06 20.60 1.44
N HIS A 284 4.42 19.57 2.22
CA HIS A 284 4.27 19.57 3.68
C HIS A 284 5.14 20.64 4.37
N LEU A 285 6.42 20.72 4.01
CA LEU A 285 7.34 21.71 4.58
C LEU A 285 6.86 23.14 4.33
N VAL A 286 6.38 23.44 3.12
CA VAL A 286 5.81 24.75 2.77
C VAL A 286 4.62 25.09 3.68
N LYS A 287 3.69 24.17 3.89
CA LYS A 287 2.55 24.36 4.81
C LYS A 287 3.03 24.68 6.23
N CYS A 288 3.97 23.90 6.77
CA CYS A 288 4.52 24.16 8.10
C CYS A 288 5.19 25.55 8.22
N TYR A 289 5.84 26.03 7.17
CA TYR A 289 6.44 27.38 7.16
C TYR A 289 5.38 28.48 7.11
N GLN A 290 4.33 28.30 6.31
CA GLN A 290 3.21 29.26 6.22
C GLN A 290 2.47 29.38 7.55
N GLU A 291 2.13 28.27 8.19
CA GLU A 291 1.48 28.24 9.50
C GLU A 291 2.30 28.97 10.57
N LYS A 292 3.64 28.82 10.54
CA LYS A 292 4.54 29.54 11.45
C LYS A 292 4.56 31.04 11.20
N SER A 293 4.50 31.48 9.94
CA SER A 293 4.43 32.89 9.57
C SER A 293 3.11 33.53 10.01
N ASP A 294 2.01 32.80 9.89
CA ASP A 294 0.67 33.26 10.30
C ASP A 294 0.54 33.36 11.82
N LEU A 295 1.24 32.50 12.58
CA LEU A 295 1.32 32.58 14.03
C LEU A 295 2.23 33.73 14.53
N GLN A 296 3.20 34.16 13.73
CA GLN A 296 4.09 35.29 14.05
C GLN A 296 3.50 36.66 13.68
N SER A 297 2.44 36.67 12.87
CA SER A 297 1.73 37.89 12.44
C SER A 297 0.43 38.18 13.21
N LYS A 298 0.07 37.30 14.16
CA LYS A 298 -1.00 37.49 15.15
C LYS A 298 -0.42 37.87 16.50
#